data_AF-A0A969MUQ8-F1
#
_entry.id   AF-A0A969MUQ8-F1
#
_cell.length_a   1.000
_cell.length_b   1.000
_cell.length_c   1.000
_cell.angle_alpha   90.00
_cell.angle_beta   90.00
_cell.angle_gamma   90.00
#
_symmetry.space_group_name_H-M   'P 1'
#
loop_
_entity.id
_entity.type
_entity.pdbx_description
1 polymer ?
#
loop_
_entity_poly.entity_id
_entity_poly.type
_entity_poly.pdbx_seq_one_letter_code
_entity_poly.pdbx_strand_id
1 'polypeptide(L)' 'MKQGQRVQPVEALEAIAQRTLTAVNSFPAPIRQVEQPLPVTPKISPALQELTQRTQQRIRKSYTEQNS' A
#
# COMPACT_ATOMS: atom_id res chain seq x y z
N MET A 1 1.89 -15.84 5.28
CA MET A 1 2.91 -16.77 5.82
C MET A 1 3.34 -16.26 7.19
N LYS A 2 3.67 -17.14 8.14
CA LYS A 2 4.29 -16.78 9.43
C LYS A 2 5.32 -17.85 9.74
N GLN A 3 6.57 -17.43 9.92
CA GLN A 3 7.70 -18.35 10.17
C GLN A 3 7.80 -19.49 9.12
N GLY A 4 7.66 -19.14 7.83
CA GLY A 4 7.71 -20.12 6.74
C GLY A 4 6.46 -20.99 6.59
N GLN A 5 5.48 -20.86 7.48
CA GLN A 5 4.23 -21.61 7.41
C GLN A 5 3.12 -20.80 6.75
N ARG A 6 2.28 -21.48 5.96
CA ARG A 6 1.08 -20.90 5.37
C ARG A 6 0.05 -20.65 6.46
N VAL A 7 -0.39 -19.39 6.58
CA VAL A 7 -1.34 -18.95 7.62
C VAL A 7 -2.78 -18.97 7.09
N GLN A 8 -2.96 -18.70 5.80
CA GLN A 8 -4.27 -18.65 5.16
C GLN A 8 -4.34 -19.72 4.07
N PRO A 9 -5.47 -20.42 3.92
CA PRO A 9 -5.65 -21.41 2.87
C PRO A 9 -5.60 -20.76 1.49
N VAL A 10 -5.37 -21.58 0.45
CA VAL A 10 -5.52 -21.13 -0.93
C VAL A 10 -7.01 -20.98 -1.22
N GLU A 11 -7.36 -19.87 -1.86
CA GLU A 11 -8.72 -19.58 -2.24
C GLU A 11 -9.03 -20.07 -3.65
N ALA A 12 -10.27 -20.52 -3.87
CA ALA A 12 -10.75 -20.89 -5.19
C ALA A 12 -10.91 -19.67 -6.11
N LEU A 13 -10.82 -19.88 -7.42
CA LEU A 13 -10.88 -18.79 -8.40
C LEU A 13 -12.24 -18.07 -8.37
N GLU A 14 -13.32 -18.81 -8.13
CA GLU A 14 -14.68 -18.28 -8.05
C GLU A 14 -14.84 -17.34 -6.84
N ALA A 15 -14.25 -17.72 -5.71
CA ALA A 15 -14.24 -16.90 -4.50
C ALA A 15 -13.40 -15.62 -4.69
N ILE A 16 -12.25 -15.73 -5.37
CA ILE A 16 -11.43 -14.58 -5.77
C ILE A 16 -12.23 -13.64 -6.68
N ALA A 17 -12.94 -14.18 -7.69
CA ALA A 17 -13.74 -13.40 -8.62
C ALA A 17 -14.87 -12.66 -7.89
N GLN A 18 -15.60 -13.34 -7.01
CA GLN A 18 -16.69 -12.74 -6.24
C GLN A 18 -16.20 -11.63 -5.32
N ARG A 19 -15.10 -11.86 -4.57
CA ARG A 19 -14.52 -10.82 -3.70
C ARG A 19 -14.07 -9.61 -4.52
N THR A 20 -13.45 -9.84 -5.68
CA THR A 20 -12.98 -8.77 -6.56
C THR A 20 -14.15 -7.93 -7.07
N LEU A 21 -15.22 -8.57 -7.54
CA LEU A 21 -16.46 -7.89 -7.95
C LEU A 21 -17.02 -7.02 -6.81
N THR A 22 -17.15 -7.59 -5.62
CA THR A 22 -17.67 -6.86 -4.45
C THR A 22 -16.77 -5.68 -4.06
N ALA A 23 -15.45 -5.86 -4.04
CA ALA A 23 -14.50 -4.82 -3.70
C ALA A 23 -14.54 -3.67 -4.71
N VAL A 24 -14.49 -3.97 -6.01
CA VAL A 24 -14.63 -2.96 -7.06
C VAL A 24 -15.98 -2.26 -6.92
N ASN A 25 -17.07 -2.99 -6.73
CA ASN A 25 -18.40 -2.40 -6.60
C ASN A 25 -18.58 -1.50 -5.35
N SER A 26 -17.73 -1.64 -4.34
CA SER A 26 -17.76 -0.79 -3.15
C SER A 26 -17.19 0.62 -3.38
N PHE A 27 -16.38 0.84 -4.42
CA PHE A 27 -15.80 2.15 -4.71
C PHE A 27 -16.79 3.09 -5.43
N PRO A 28 -16.74 4.41 -5.17
CA PRO A 28 -17.46 5.41 -5.96
C PRO A 28 -17.11 5.36 -7.46
N ALA A 29 -18.07 5.70 -8.31
CA ALA A 29 -17.88 5.69 -9.77
C ALA A 29 -16.63 6.46 -10.28
N PRO A 30 -16.28 7.66 -9.74
CA PRO A 30 -15.09 8.39 -10.18
C PRO A 30 -13.77 7.66 -9.95
N ILE A 31 -13.71 6.73 -9.00
CA ILE A 31 -12.50 5.92 -8.73
C ILE A 31 -12.45 4.69 -9.66
N ARG A 32 -13.60 4.23 -10.14
CA ARG A 32 -13.73 2.99 -10.97
C ARG A 32 -13.68 3.25 -12.47
N GLN A 33 -13.77 4.50 -12.91
CA GLN A 33 -13.76 4.84 -14.32
C GLN A 33 -12.40 4.53 -14.97
N VAL A 34 -12.44 4.11 -16.24
CA VAL A 34 -11.22 3.76 -16.99
C VAL A 34 -10.48 5.03 -17.44
N GLU A 35 -11.23 6.03 -17.88
CA GLU A 35 -10.67 7.29 -18.37
C GLU A 35 -10.53 8.31 -17.24
N GLN A 36 -9.31 8.79 -17.01
CA GLN A 36 -8.98 9.82 -16.01
C GLN A 36 -9.59 9.55 -14.62
N PRO A 37 -9.31 8.41 -13.98
CA PRO A 37 -9.87 8.10 -12.65
C PRO A 37 -9.46 9.14 -11.61
N LEU A 38 -10.33 9.33 -10.60
CA LEU A 38 -10.00 10.13 -9.43
C LEU A 38 -8.83 9.45 -8.68
N PRO A 39 -7.67 10.13 -8.52
CA PRO A 39 -6.53 9.55 -7.85
C PRO A 39 -6.81 9.36 -6.35
N VAL A 40 -6.48 8.18 -5.84
CA VAL A 40 -6.56 7.88 -4.40
C VAL A 40 -5.17 7.93 -3.81
N THR A 41 -4.90 8.93 -2.96
CA THR A 41 -3.63 9.04 -2.24
C THR A 41 -3.72 8.33 -0.89
N PRO A 42 -2.90 7.29 -0.63
CA PRO A 42 -2.87 6.66 0.68
C PRO A 42 -2.35 7.65 1.72
N LYS A 43 -3.03 7.70 2.87
CA LYS A 43 -2.59 8.49 4.03
C LYS A 43 -1.87 7.55 4.99
N ILE A 44 -0.72 7.99 5.48
CA ILE A 44 0.00 7.28 6.54
C ILE A 44 -0.33 7.89 7.91
N SER A 45 -0.25 7.07 8.95
CA SER A 45 -0.47 7.54 10.32
C SER A 45 0.61 8.55 10.73
N PRO A 46 0.32 9.44 11.69
CA PRO A 46 1.32 10.41 12.18
C PRO A 46 2.62 9.75 12.66
N ALA A 47 2.52 8.62 13.36
CA ALA A 47 3.68 7.88 13.82
C ALA A 47 4.53 7.33 12.66
N LEU A 48 3.89 6.81 11.61
CA LEU A 48 4.60 6.34 10.41
C LEU A 48 5.21 7.51 9.63
N GLN A 49 4.54 8.66 9.60
CA GLN A 49 5.05 9.90 9.00
C GLN A 49 6.33 10.37 9.70
N GLU A 50 6.33 10.42 11.04
CA GLU A 50 7.49 10.82 11.84
C GLU A 50 8.67 9.85 11.62
N LEU A 51 8.41 8.54 11.70
CA LEU A 51 9.43 7.52 11.47
C LEU A 51 10.04 7.65 10.07
N THR A 52 9.22 7.89 9.06
CA THR A 52 9.66 8.10 7.68
C THR A 52 10.59 9.30 7.57
N GLN A 53 10.21 10.45 8.16
CA GLN A 53 11.01 11.67 8.13
C GLN A 53 12.37 11.47 8.82
N ARG A 54 12.38 10.87 10.02
CA ARG A 54 13.62 10.59 10.77
C ARG A 54 14.55 9.67 10.01
N THR A 55 14.01 8.65 9.35
CA THR A 55 14.80 7.71 8.54
C THR A 55 15.43 8.40 7.35
N GLN A 56 14.67 9.24 6.62
CA GLN A 56 15.19 10.02 5.49
C GLN A 56 16.28 11.00 5.91
N GLN A 57 16.11 11.68 7.06
CA GLN A 57 17.13 12.61 7.58
C GLN A 57 18.44 11.89 7.90
N ARG A 58 18.38 10.71 8.53
CA ARG A 58 19.59 9.90 8.82
C ARG A 58 20.33 9.51 7.55
N ILE A 59 19.62 8.99 6.56
CA ILE A 59 20.21 8.58 5.27
C ILE A 59 20.88 9.79 4.59
N ARG A 60 20.21 10.94 4.56
CA ARG A 60 20.76 12.17 3.96
C ARG A 60 22.03 12.62 4.66
N LYS A 61 22.06 12.62 6.00
CA LYS A 61 23.27 12.96 6.77
C LYS A 61 24.44 12.04 6.45
N SER A 62 24.20 10.73 6.43
CA SER A 62 25.24 9.75 6.06
C SER A 62 25.78 9.98 4.64
N TYR A 63 24.91 10.30 3.67
CA TYR A 63 25.34 10.59 2.31
C TYR A 63 26.16 11.88 2.22
N THR A 64 25.77 12.93 2.95
CA THR A 64 26.53 14.19 2.97
C THR A 64 27.88 14.03 3.67
N GLU A 65 27.94 13.29 4.78
CA GLU A 65 29.19 13.03 5.53
C GLU A 65 30.18 12.17 4.72
N GLN A 66 29.70 11.28 3.85
CA GLN A 66 30.53 10.43 3.00
C GLN A 66 31.06 11.13 1.73
N ASN A 67 30.46 12.25 1.33
CA ASN A 67 30.77 12.95 0.08
C ASN A 67 31.18 14.43 0.30
N SER A 68 31.58 14.78 1.52
CA SER A 68 32.13 16.10 1.88
C SER A 68 33.63 16.04 2.13
#